data_AF-A0A1Z9YVP9-F1
#
_entry.id   AF-A0A1Z9YVP9-F1
#
_cell.length_a   1.000
_cell.length_b   1.000
_cell.length_c   1.000
_cell.angle_alpha   90.00
_cell.angle_beta   90.00
_cell.angle_gamma   90.00
#
_symmetry.space_group_name_H-M   'P 1'
#
loop_
_entity.id
_entity.type
_entity.pdbx_description
1 polymer ?
#
loop_
_entity_poly.entity_id
_entity_poly.type
_entity_poly.pdbx_seq_one_letter_code
_entity_poly.pdbx_strand_id
1 'polypeptide(L)'
;MTSVDTKIFNQAMDIPFEELEKVLSYISDIKKFITWNKIGLLSDESRKNLIILLFKDTFLCGTLRLNLDIKEYGKCIDTINETNQPIDLRFWQGNTLSKEDIENIESLKTIWDACDAISTHLNNSQQVLDFLTSYFSHTNKLGRGKDFNKATKDKVWSDSHGRCMFLGCGEPLQYDFLTGNGGNFSYLAHNVASAEGGERGIPYLSEALSNEPNNVLLLCDKHHRLIDKVAAADYPATTLALMRKEFCDLTESLLNGLSFEAVPVYTILWPVNGQFVSNPQLKDIASSLSLLKARIKGQERCLTDSNTPYRKKPEKFNEDLIELIQEEADQILQGTKREGHKAALFAFGPMPALIGLGSLLGNKNEFTPMLRYRDSSSWLWPHENVIDSFYKIEGLGSLTQGEDIVICINFTAIAEPIKKQAEQLNKTIGASIIEITALPEYLGNGAIPNPESGKKFCARLQQLLHDLKDKYGAKRVHLLVCASNAACVFIGQAIDLHHPEIIAYDFAKETMVARLVIKNNGKTNVLGLPS
;
A
#
# COMPACT_ATOMS: atom_id res chain seq x y z
N MET A 1 -34.20 14.87 12.80
CA MET A 1 -33.40 15.32 13.96
C MET A 1 -32.60 16.52 13.49
N THR A 2 -32.99 17.71 13.92
CA THR A 2 -32.23 18.94 13.70
C THR A 2 -30.81 18.74 14.22
N SER A 3 -29.80 18.89 13.36
CA SER A 3 -28.40 18.87 13.78
C SER A 3 -28.20 20.04 14.74
N VAL A 4 -28.09 19.73 16.02
CA VAL A 4 -27.76 20.71 17.04
C VAL A 4 -26.38 21.27 16.70
N ASP A 5 -26.27 22.58 16.51
CA ASP A 5 -25.00 23.23 16.24
C ASP A 5 -24.13 23.14 17.51
N THR A 6 -23.15 22.25 17.48
CA THR A 6 -22.28 21.97 18.63
C THR A 6 -21.31 23.11 18.92
N LYS A 7 -21.17 24.08 18.01
CA LYS A 7 -20.45 25.34 18.29
C LYS A 7 -21.06 26.09 19.48
N ILE A 8 -22.33 25.83 19.79
CA ILE A 8 -23.05 26.46 20.91
C ILE A 8 -22.59 25.94 22.28
N PHE A 9 -22.03 24.72 22.36
CA PHE A 9 -21.60 24.11 23.63
C PHE A 9 -20.09 24.17 23.86
N ASN A 10 -19.45 25.23 23.36
CA ASN A 10 -18.03 25.49 23.57
C ASN A 10 -17.81 26.42 24.78
N GLN A 11 -18.15 26.01 26.02
CA GLN A 11 -17.92 26.88 27.18
C GLN A 11 -16.44 27.21 27.38
N ALA A 12 -15.53 26.39 26.84
CA ALA A 12 -14.12 26.72 26.84
C ALA A 12 -13.81 28.07 26.16
N MET A 13 -14.64 28.60 25.24
CA MET A 13 -14.40 29.92 24.65
C MET A 13 -14.57 31.08 25.63
N ASP A 14 -15.36 30.89 26.68
CA ASP A 14 -15.71 31.89 27.68
C ASP A 14 -14.75 31.88 28.89
N ILE A 15 -15.00 32.78 29.84
CA ILE A 15 -14.29 32.80 31.12
C ILE A 15 -14.52 31.46 31.84
N PRO A 16 -13.47 30.82 32.41
CA PRO A 16 -13.62 29.59 33.16
C PRO A 16 -14.61 29.73 34.32
N PHE A 17 -15.35 28.66 34.63
CA PHE A 17 -16.24 28.68 35.79
C PHE A 17 -15.45 28.71 37.10
N GLU A 18 -15.83 29.61 38.00
CA GLU A 18 -15.19 29.82 39.31
C GLU A 18 -15.99 29.25 40.50
N GLU A 19 -17.20 28.75 40.26
CA GLU A 19 -18.07 28.18 41.30
C GLU A 19 -18.65 26.83 40.84
N LEU A 20 -18.51 25.79 41.67
CA LEU A 20 -19.01 24.45 41.36
C LEU A 20 -20.52 24.43 41.04
N GLU A 21 -21.34 25.19 41.78
CA GLU A 21 -22.80 25.25 41.57
C GLU A 21 -23.17 25.75 40.17
N LYS A 22 -22.43 26.75 39.64
CA LYS A 22 -22.63 27.27 38.29
C LYS A 22 -22.28 26.23 37.22
N VAL A 23 -21.21 25.46 37.43
CA VAL A 23 -20.84 24.36 36.53
C VAL A 23 -21.95 23.31 36.51
N LEU A 24 -22.42 22.88 37.68
CA LEU A 24 -23.46 21.85 37.77
C LEU A 24 -24.78 22.31 37.15
N SER A 25 -25.15 23.59 37.33
CA SER A 25 -26.31 24.18 36.63
C SER A 25 -26.13 24.15 35.12
N TYR A 26 -24.96 24.59 34.62
CA TYR A 26 -24.65 24.56 33.19
C TYR A 26 -24.72 23.14 32.62
N ILE A 27 -24.10 22.17 33.29
CA ILE A 27 -24.15 20.74 32.93
C ILE A 27 -25.59 20.23 32.88
N SER A 28 -26.42 20.58 33.86
CA SER A 28 -27.84 20.20 33.88
C SER A 28 -28.63 20.80 32.71
N ASP A 29 -28.26 21.99 32.24
CA ASP A 29 -28.92 22.66 31.12
C ASP A 29 -28.49 22.09 29.77
N ILE A 30 -27.19 21.90 29.53
CA ILE A 30 -26.71 21.36 28.26
C ILE A 30 -27.13 19.89 28.04
N LYS A 31 -27.33 19.12 29.12
CA LYS A 31 -27.85 17.74 29.05
C LYS A 31 -29.23 17.62 28.38
N LYS A 32 -29.98 18.73 28.31
CA LYS A 32 -31.26 18.78 27.57
C LYS A 32 -31.07 18.74 26.06
N PHE A 33 -29.85 19.04 25.57
CA PHE A 33 -29.55 19.22 24.15
C PHE A 33 -28.50 18.22 23.63
N ILE A 34 -27.52 17.86 24.46
CA ILE A 34 -26.43 16.93 24.12
C ILE A 34 -26.34 15.79 25.14
N THR A 35 -25.78 14.66 24.69
CA THR A 35 -25.41 13.55 25.58
C THR A 35 -23.96 13.18 25.30
N TRP A 36 -23.25 12.69 26.32
CA TRP A 36 -21.90 12.18 26.19
C TRP A 36 -21.76 10.85 26.95
N ASN A 37 -20.79 10.05 26.55
CA ASN A 37 -20.43 8.78 27.20
C ASN A 37 -18.93 8.68 27.51
N LYS A 38 -18.12 9.63 27.01
CA LYS A 38 -16.68 9.69 27.20
C LYS A 38 -16.24 11.12 27.53
N ILE A 39 -15.23 11.23 28.40
CA ILE A 39 -14.63 12.50 28.80
C ILE A 39 -13.15 12.49 28.45
N GLY A 40 -12.68 13.61 27.92
CA GLY A 40 -11.26 13.88 27.70
C GLY A 40 -10.78 15.08 28.52
N LEU A 41 -9.52 15.04 28.93
CA LEU A 41 -8.79 16.17 29.49
C LEU A 41 -7.63 16.50 28.56
N LEU A 42 -7.60 17.73 28.04
CA LEU A 42 -6.57 18.20 27.13
C LEU A 42 -5.82 19.37 27.77
N SER A 43 -4.50 19.31 27.70
CA SER A 43 -3.63 20.44 28.01
C SER A 43 -2.46 20.52 27.04
N ASP A 44 -1.56 21.46 27.29
CA ASP A 44 -0.41 21.79 26.45
C ASP A 44 0.86 21.92 27.31
N GLU A 45 1.98 22.26 26.67
CA GLU A 45 3.27 22.41 27.34
C GLU A 45 3.28 23.56 28.38
N SER A 46 2.46 24.59 28.17
CA SER A 46 2.39 25.73 29.07
C SER A 46 1.72 25.41 30.41
N ARG A 47 0.86 24.37 30.45
CA ARG A 47 0.01 24.01 31.59
C ARG A 47 -0.89 25.16 32.06
N LYS A 48 -1.26 26.06 31.16
CA LYS A 48 -2.14 27.20 31.46
C LYS A 48 -3.59 26.93 31.11
N ASN A 49 -3.85 25.95 30.25
CA ASN A 49 -5.19 25.59 29.81
C ASN A 49 -5.42 24.10 30.05
N LEU A 50 -6.36 23.77 30.94
CA LEU A 50 -6.90 22.42 31.08
C LEU A 50 -8.34 22.44 30.59
N ILE A 51 -8.58 21.78 29.46
CA ILE A 51 -9.87 21.75 28.78
C ILE A 51 -10.51 20.39 29.01
N ILE A 52 -11.75 20.40 29.50
CA ILE A 52 -12.58 19.20 29.60
C ILE A 52 -13.35 19.07 28.27
N LEU A 53 -13.30 17.90 27.67
CA LEU A 53 -13.90 17.58 26.39
C LEU A 53 -14.98 16.51 26.61
N LEU A 54 -16.19 16.75 26.10
CA LEU A 54 -17.34 15.86 26.23
C LEU A 54 -17.61 15.16 24.90
N PHE A 55 -17.49 13.83 24.89
CA PHE A 55 -17.63 13.04 23.67
C PHE A 55 -18.89 12.17 23.70
N LYS A 56 -19.62 12.18 22.58
CA LYS A 56 -20.55 11.11 22.21
C LYS A 56 -19.86 10.19 21.23
N ASP A 57 -19.43 9.03 21.70
CA ASP A 57 -18.58 8.11 20.96
C ASP A 57 -17.28 8.81 20.51
N THR A 58 -17.11 9.10 19.22
CA THR A 58 -15.96 9.85 18.69
C THR A 58 -16.26 11.33 18.42
N PHE A 59 -17.51 11.75 18.57
CA PHE A 59 -17.96 13.09 18.25
C PHE A 59 -17.82 14.02 19.46
N LEU A 60 -17.04 15.10 19.32
CA LEU A 60 -16.88 16.13 20.35
C LEU A 60 -18.12 17.02 20.37
N CYS A 61 -18.89 16.94 21.45
CA CYS A 61 -20.20 17.60 21.56
C CYS A 61 -20.23 18.79 22.51
N GLY A 62 -19.20 18.97 23.36
CA GLY A 62 -19.07 20.13 24.22
C GLY A 62 -17.71 20.21 24.90
N THR A 63 -17.39 21.39 25.43
CA THR A 63 -16.11 21.67 26.10
C THR A 63 -16.32 22.53 27.35
N LEU A 64 -15.42 22.43 28.32
CA LEU A 64 -15.45 23.24 29.53
C LEU A 64 -14.05 23.70 29.94
N ARG A 65 -13.96 24.87 30.57
CA ARG A 65 -12.81 25.32 31.36
C ARG A 65 -13.27 25.71 32.77
N LEU A 66 -12.53 25.24 33.76
CA LEU A 66 -12.83 25.45 35.18
C LEU A 66 -11.66 26.14 35.88
N ASN A 67 -11.97 26.98 36.84
CA ASN A 67 -11.06 27.63 37.78
C ASN A 67 -11.58 27.38 39.21
N LEU A 68 -11.58 26.11 39.60
CA LEU A 68 -12.05 25.62 40.91
C LEU A 68 -10.86 25.11 41.73
N ASP A 69 -11.04 24.96 43.05
CA ASP A 69 -10.07 24.21 43.85
C ASP A 69 -10.05 22.72 43.46
N ILE A 70 -8.96 22.02 43.77
CA ILE A 70 -8.72 20.64 43.33
C ILE A 70 -9.85 19.68 43.74
N LYS A 71 -10.44 19.84 44.94
CA LYS A 71 -11.49 18.95 45.42
C LYS A 71 -12.80 19.21 44.67
N GLU A 72 -13.14 20.48 44.45
CA GLU A 72 -14.31 20.86 43.66
C GLU A 72 -14.17 20.46 42.19
N TYR A 73 -12.99 20.63 41.61
CA TYR A 73 -12.68 20.20 40.24
C TYR A 73 -12.86 18.68 40.10
N GLY A 74 -12.28 17.89 41.03
CA GLY A 74 -12.44 16.43 41.05
C GLY A 74 -13.91 16.01 41.15
N LYS A 75 -14.66 16.62 42.09
CA LYS A 75 -16.10 16.39 42.25
C LYS A 75 -16.89 16.75 40.98
N CYS A 76 -16.50 17.81 40.29
CA CYS A 76 -17.10 18.21 39.03
C CYS A 76 -16.88 17.13 37.95
N ILE A 77 -15.64 16.67 37.76
CA ILE A 77 -15.31 15.58 36.83
C ILE A 77 -16.13 14.33 37.15
N ASP A 78 -16.18 13.90 38.42
CA ASP A 78 -16.93 12.73 38.85
C ASP A 78 -18.43 12.88 38.53
N THR A 79 -18.99 14.08 38.71
CA THR A 79 -20.41 14.35 38.41
C THR A 79 -20.71 14.36 36.91
N ILE A 80 -19.75 14.79 36.09
CA ILE A 80 -19.88 14.78 34.63
C ILE A 80 -19.68 13.35 34.08
N ASN A 81 -18.88 12.51 34.75
CA ASN A 81 -18.54 11.14 34.35
C ASN A 81 -19.57 10.09 34.81
N GLU A 82 -20.84 10.25 34.43
CA GLU A 82 -21.92 9.36 34.87
C GLU A 82 -21.74 7.88 34.48
N THR A 83 -20.96 7.61 33.43
CA THR A 83 -20.70 6.26 32.93
C THR A 83 -19.58 5.54 33.68
N ASN A 84 -18.87 6.24 34.59
CA ASN A 84 -17.66 5.76 35.27
C ASN A 84 -16.63 5.15 34.30
N GLN A 85 -16.58 5.63 33.06
CA GLN A 85 -15.58 5.21 32.10
C GLN A 85 -14.24 5.87 32.43
N PRO A 86 -13.11 5.25 32.06
CA PRO A 86 -11.81 5.90 32.18
C PRO A 86 -11.78 7.23 31.42
N ILE A 87 -11.18 8.25 32.03
CA ILE A 87 -11.02 9.58 31.43
C ILE A 87 -9.72 9.60 30.65
N ASP A 88 -9.77 9.97 29.38
CA ASP A 88 -8.58 10.12 28.55
C ASP A 88 -7.87 11.42 28.92
N LEU A 89 -6.58 11.35 29.20
CA LEU A 89 -5.73 12.50 29.45
C LEU A 89 -4.70 12.63 28.32
N ARG A 90 -4.65 13.79 27.67
CA ARG A 90 -3.75 14.09 26.54
C ARG A 90 -3.03 15.42 26.70
N PHE A 91 -1.82 15.49 26.17
CA PHE A 91 -1.00 16.69 26.16
C PHE A 91 -0.48 17.02 24.76
N TRP A 92 -0.64 18.27 24.36
CA TRP A 92 -0.07 18.81 23.13
C TRP A 92 1.37 19.28 23.37
N GLN A 93 2.29 18.32 23.50
CA GLN A 93 3.70 18.59 23.77
C GLN A 93 4.35 19.43 22.65
N GLY A 94 5.23 20.37 23.01
CA GLY A 94 5.94 21.24 22.07
C GLY A 94 5.09 22.40 21.54
N ASN A 95 3.84 22.52 22.00
CA ASN A 95 2.85 23.47 21.51
C ASN A 95 2.15 24.15 22.68
N THR A 96 1.44 25.24 22.39
CA THR A 96 0.62 25.98 23.35
C THR A 96 -0.71 26.31 22.69
N LEU A 97 -1.81 26.05 23.41
CA LEU A 97 -3.16 26.37 22.97
C LEU A 97 -3.31 27.89 22.85
N SER A 98 -3.59 28.35 21.64
CA SER A 98 -3.91 29.75 21.39
C SER A 98 -5.37 30.05 21.73
N LYS A 99 -5.73 31.33 21.77
CA LYS A 99 -7.13 31.74 21.93
C LYS A 99 -8.00 31.23 20.79
N GLU A 100 -7.50 31.27 19.55
CA GLU A 100 -8.20 30.79 18.37
C GLU A 100 -8.49 29.29 18.43
N ASP A 101 -7.55 28.51 18.97
CA ASP A 101 -7.74 27.07 19.17
C ASP A 101 -8.90 26.79 20.13
N ILE A 102 -8.98 27.55 21.23
CA ILE A 102 -9.98 27.35 22.27
C ILE A 102 -11.37 27.83 21.84
N GLU A 103 -11.44 28.93 21.09
CA GLU A 103 -12.71 29.48 20.57
C GLU A 103 -13.35 28.57 19.51
N ASN A 104 -12.58 27.65 18.90
CA ASN A 104 -13.07 26.75 17.88
C ASN A 104 -13.06 25.28 18.33
N ILE A 105 -14.25 24.72 18.58
CA ILE A 105 -14.43 23.31 18.98
C ILE A 105 -13.87 22.31 17.94
N GLU A 106 -13.89 22.64 16.65
CA GLU A 106 -13.31 21.80 15.59
C GLU A 106 -11.77 21.81 15.66
N SER A 107 -11.17 22.95 16.04
CA SER A 107 -9.72 23.04 16.29
C SER A 107 -9.33 22.17 17.49
N LEU A 108 -10.06 22.26 18.61
CA LEU A 108 -9.85 21.42 19.79
C LEU A 108 -9.98 19.92 19.47
N LYS A 109 -10.92 19.53 18.61
CA LYS A 109 -11.04 18.14 18.14
C LYS A 109 -9.81 17.70 17.34
N THR A 110 -9.33 18.56 16.44
CA THR A 110 -8.14 18.28 15.62
C THR A 110 -6.90 18.10 16.50
N ILE A 111 -6.71 18.98 17.48
CA ILE A 111 -5.60 18.89 18.45
C ILE A 111 -5.73 17.63 19.31
N TRP A 112 -6.93 17.34 19.80
CA TRP A 112 -7.21 16.12 20.57
C TRP A 112 -6.80 14.85 19.82
N ASP A 113 -7.18 14.75 18.54
CA ASP A 113 -6.85 13.60 17.69
C ASP A 113 -5.35 13.49 17.44
N ALA A 114 -4.66 14.61 17.23
CA ALA A 114 -3.21 14.65 17.05
C ALA A 114 -2.43 14.17 18.29
N CYS A 115 -3.04 14.26 19.49
CA CYS A 115 -2.42 13.86 20.75
C CYS A 115 -2.71 12.41 21.17
N ASP A 116 -3.37 11.60 20.32
CA ASP A 116 -3.77 10.22 20.67
C ASP A 116 -2.61 9.35 21.16
N ALA A 117 -1.46 9.49 20.51
CA ALA A 117 -0.26 8.73 20.81
C ALA A 117 0.44 9.15 22.13
N ILE A 118 0.07 10.31 22.69
CA ILE A 118 0.56 10.85 23.97
C ILE A 118 -0.65 10.93 24.91
N SER A 119 -1.09 9.76 25.37
CA SER A 119 -2.28 9.65 26.19
C SER A 119 -2.12 8.65 27.32
N THR A 120 -2.89 8.85 28.37
CA THR A 120 -3.10 7.87 29.45
C THR A 120 -4.55 7.91 29.91
N HIS A 121 -4.96 6.94 30.72
CA HIS A 121 -6.31 6.86 31.25
C HIS A 121 -6.32 7.06 32.76
N LEU A 122 -7.20 7.94 33.23
CA LEU A 122 -7.52 8.12 34.64
C LEU A 122 -8.74 7.23 34.94
N ASN A 123 -8.51 6.11 35.61
CA ASN A 123 -9.49 5.03 35.78
C ASN A 123 -10.38 5.20 37.01
N ASN A 124 -10.04 6.13 37.91
CA ASN A 124 -10.80 6.39 39.13
C ASN A 124 -10.57 7.82 39.63
N SER A 125 -11.44 8.27 40.54
CA SER A 125 -11.41 9.61 41.12
C SER A 125 -10.09 9.93 41.84
N GLN A 126 -9.41 8.94 42.42
CA GLN A 126 -8.11 9.16 43.04
C GLN A 126 -7.05 9.53 42.00
N GLN A 127 -7.00 8.84 40.87
CA GLN A 127 -6.08 9.18 39.77
C GLN A 127 -6.37 10.56 39.19
N VAL A 128 -7.64 10.98 39.12
CA VAL A 128 -8.03 12.35 38.75
C VAL A 128 -7.48 13.37 39.74
N LEU A 129 -7.66 13.14 41.04
CA LEU A 129 -7.14 14.04 42.08
C LEU A 129 -5.62 14.10 42.08
N ASP A 130 -4.94 12.96 41.88
CA ASP A 130 -3.48 12.89 41.78
C ASP A 130 -2.97 13.70 40.57
N PHE A 131 -3.65 13.57 39.43
CA PHE A 131 -3.37 14.36 38.23
C PHE A 131 -3.56 15.85 38.48
N LEU A 132 -4.73 16.28 38.98
CA LEU A 132 -5.03 17.69 39.23
C LEU A 132 -4.03 18.30 40.22
N THR A 133 -3.68 17.55 41.28
CA THR A 133 -2.68 17.97 42.27
C THR A 133 -1.31 18.16 41.62
N SER A 134 -0.86 17.22 40.79
CA SER A 134 0.40 17.33 40.05
C SER A 134 0.37 18.52 39.09
N TYR A 135 -0.69 18.64 38.28
CA TYR A 135 -0.85 19.66 37.26
C TYR A 135 -0.82 21.10 37.84
N PHE A 136 -1.58 21.35 38.91
CA PHE A 136 -1.68 22.67 39.55
C PHE A 136 -0.56 22.98 40.55
N SER A 137 0.32 22.03 40.89
CA SER A 137 1.45 22.30 41.80
C SER A 137 2.50 23.24 41.20
N HIS A 138 2.50 23.43 39.88
CA HIS A 138 3.50 24.19 39.10
C HIS A 138 4.97 23.75 39.30
N THR A 139 5.21 22.64 40.02
CA THR A 139 6.52 22.06 40.25
C THR A 139 6.62 20.70 39.58
N ASN A 140 7.71 20.47 38.85
CA ASN A 140 7.95 19.15 38.27
C ASN A 140 8.38 18.18 39.38
N LYS A 141 7.81 16.98 39.37
CA LYS A 141 8.23 15.89 40.24
C LYS A 141 9.71 15.56 39.96
N LEU A 142 10.50 15.49 41.03
CA LEU A 142 11.91 15.13 40.94
C LEU A 142 12.08 13.62 40.76
N GLY A 143 13.03 13.24 39.92
CA GLY A 143 13.39 11.85 39.66
C GLY A 143 12.68 11.23 38.45
N ARG A 144 13.08 10.01 38.13
CA ARG A 144 12.50 9.20 37.06
C ARG A 144 11.32 8.37 37.58
N GLY A 145 10.37 8.07 36.70
CA GLY A 145 9.33 7.07 36.93
C GLY A 145 9.90 5.65 37.07
N LYS A 146 8.99 4.67 37.09
CA LYS A 146 9.34 3.25 37.23
C LYS A 146 10.26 2.79 36.11
N ASP A 147 11.27 1.99 36.46
CA ASP A 147 12.10 1.28 35.49
C ASP A 147 11.29 0.25 34.70
N PHE A 148 11.76 -0.08 33.49
CA PHE A 148 11.14 -1.09 32.65
C PHE A 148 11.14 -2.47 33.31
N ASN A 149 9.93 -3.01 33.54
CA ASN A 149 9.74 -4.38 33.99
C ASN A 149 9.97 -5.38 32.83
N LYS A 150 10.05 -6.67 33.15
CA LYS A 150 10.27 -7.72 32.15
C LYS A 150 9.16 -7.77 31.09
N ALA A 151 7.90 -7.67 31.49
CA ALA A 151 6.77 -7.73 30.56
C ALA A 151 6.81 -6.59 29.52
N THR A 152 7.20 -5.38 29.94
CA THR A 152 7.36 -4.23 29.05
C THR A 152 8.50 -4.44 28.08
N LYS A 153 9.66 -4.91 28.56
CA LYS A 153 10.80 -5.23 27.68
C LYS A 153 10.42 -6.29 26.66
N ASP A 154 9.82 -7.39 27.11
CA ASP A 154 9.41 -8.51 26.25
C ASP A 154 8.41 -8.04 25.17
N LYS A 155 7.44 -7.19 25.53
CA LYS A 155 6.48 -6.63 24.58
C LYS A 155 7.15 -5.74 23.53
N VAL A 156 8.04 -4.83 23.94
CA VAL A 156 8.78 -3.96 22.99
C VAL A 156 9.69 -4.79 22.07
N TRP A 157 10.32 -5.84 22.59
CA TRP A 157 11.10 -6.78 21.78
C TRP A 157 10.25 -7.55 20.78
N SER A 158 9.04 -7.98 21.18
CA SER A 158 8.09 -8.64 20.29
C SER A 158 7.62 -7.70 19.18
N ASP A 159 7.20 -6.48 19.53
CA ASP A 159 6.66 -5.50 18.57
C ASP A 159 7.71 -5.02 17.57
N SER A 160 8.97 -4.94 17.99
CA SER A 160 10.08 -4.53 17.13
C SER A 160 10.64 -5.67 16.27
N HIS A 161 10.27 -6.92 16.56
CA HIS A 161 10.89 -8.11 15.98
C HIS A 161 12.43 -8.11 16.10
N GLY A 162 12.95 -7.48 17.16
CA GLY A 162 14.38 -7.30 17.40
C GLY A 162 15.09 -6.43 16.37
N ARG A 163 14.39 -5.50 15.74
CA ARG A 163 14.94 -4.52 14.79
C ARG A 163 14.81 -3.09 15.31
N CYS A 164 15.71 -2.23 14.87
CA CYS A 164 15.64 -0.81 15.17
C CYS A 164 14.37 -0.18 14.58
N MET A 165 13.56 0.44 15.43
CA MET A 165 12.28 1.07 15.08
C MET A 165 12.44 2.50 14.52
N PHE A 166 13.66 2.99 14.38
CA PHE A 166 13.91 4.29 13.75
C PHE A 166 13.54 4.23 12.25
N LEU A 167 12.85 5.25 11.77
CA LEU A 167 12.37 5.34 10.39
C LEU A 167 13.54 5.13 9.39
N GLY A 168 13.40 4.12 8.53
CA GLY A 168 14.39 3.77 7.51
C GLY A 168 15.62 2.97 8.00
N CYS A 169 15.71 2.61 9.29
CA CYS A 169 16.83 1.82 9.80
C CYS A 169 16.59 0.30 9.70
N GLY A 170 15.69 -0.25 10.53
CA GLY A 170 15.35 -1.67 10.53
C GLY A 170 16.52 -2.64 10.82
N GLU A 171 17.65 -2.16 11.33
CA GLU A 171 18.85 -2.98 11.60
C GLU A 171 18.54 -4.09 12.63
N PRO A 172 18.99 -5.35 12.43
CA PRO A 172 18.81 -6.40 13.42
C PRO A 172 19.67 -6.13 14.66
N LEU A 173 19.09 -6.17 15.85
CA LEU A 173 19.75 -5.81 17.12
C LEU A 173 20.10 -7.00 18.01
N GLN A 174 19.92 -8.21 17.47
CA GLN A 174 20.18 -9.48 18.15
C GLN A 174 21.60 -10.01 17.89
N TYR A 175 22.27 -9.49 16.86
CA TYR A 175 23.58 -9.94 16.42
C TYR A 175 24.39 -8.76 15.90
N ASP A 176 25.70 -8.78 16.14
CA ASP A 176 26.61 -7.87 15.46
C ASP A 176 26.79 -8.31 13.99
N PHE A 177 26.62 -7.36 13.06
CA PHE A 177 26.63 -7.67 11.63
C PHE A 177 27.99 -8.20 11.13
N LEU A 178 29.10 -7.72 11.69
CA LEU A 178 30.45 -8.06 11.22
C LEU A 178 30.95 -9.39 11.78
N THR A 179 30.70 -9.64 13.07
CA THR A 179 31.23 -10.80 13.78
C THR A 179 30.23 -11.96 13.89
N GLY A 180 28.94 -11.69 13.70
CA GLY A 180 27.86 -12.67 13.89
C GLY A 180 27.61 -13.02 15.36
N ASN A 181 28.27 -12.35 16.30
CA ASN A 181 28.10 -12.61 17.73
C ASN A 181 26.71 -12.19 18.20
N GLY A 182 26.00 -13.12 18.84
CA GLY A 182 24.72 -12.85 19.48
C GLY A 182 24.87 -11.96 20.72
N GLY A 183 23.97 -11.01 20.88
CA GLY A 183 24.01 -10.07 22.00
C GLY A 183 22.83 -9.10 21.99
N ASN A 184 22.78 -8.22 22.99
CA ASN A 184 21.82 -7.11 23.00
C ASN A 184 22.50 -5.85 22.48
N PHE A 185 22.21 -5.48 21.23
CA PHE A 185 22.69 -4.26 20.58
C PHE A 185 21.62 -3.16 20.53
N SER A 186 20.63 -3.26 21.41
CA SER A 186 19.47 -2.37 21.47
C SER A 186 19.44 -1.52 22.73
N TYR A 187 18.76 -0.38 22.60
CA TYR A 187 18.41 0.53 23.68
C TYR A 187 16.90 0.75 23.66
N LEU A 188 16.32 0.92 24.85
CA LEU A 188 14.91 1.24 25.02
C LEU A 188 14.79 2.75 25.24
N ALA A 189 14.16 3.44 24.30
CA ALA A 189 13.98 4.88 24.34
C ALA A 189 12.52 5.23 24.61
N HIS A 190 12.28 6.11 25.56
CA HIS A 190 10.94 6.62 25.82
C HIS A 190 10.51 7.65 24.76
N ASN A 191 9.23 7.57 24.31
CA ASN A 191 8.60 8.65 23.56
C ASN A 191 8.44 9.87 24.50
N VAL A 192 7.59 9.71 25.52
CA VAL A 192 7.43 10.63 26.65
C VAL A 192 8.43 10.25 27.73
N ALA A 193 9.35 11.16 28.05
CA ALA A 193 10.46 10.89 28.96
C ALA A 193 9.96 10.39 30.32
N SER A 194 10.69 9.46 30.94
CA SER A 194 10.34 8.91 32.27
C SER A 194 10.43 9.93 33.41
N ALA A 195 11.10 11.06 33.21
CA ALA A 195 11.18 12.17 34.17
C ALA A 195 10.48 13.40 33.59
N GLU A 196 9.74 14.12 34.43
CA GLU A 196 9.01 15.33 34.01
C GLU A 196 9.95 16.46 33.56
N GLY A 197 11.19 16.50 34.06
CA GLY A 197 12.23 17.43 33.62
C GLY A 197 13.12 16.92 32.48
N GLY A 198 12.83 15.74 31.91
CA GLY A 198 13.55 15.23 30.75
C GLY A 198 13.19 15.99 29.47
N GLU A 199 13.96 15.78 28.39
CA GLU A 199 13.81 16.49 27.11
C GLU A 199 12.37 16.42 26.53
N ARG A 200 11.64 15.35 26.85
CA ARG A 200 10.25 15.10 26.45
C ARG A 200 9.34 14.80 27.65
N GLY A 201 9.67 15.35 28.82
CA GLY A 201 8.90 15.15 30.03
C GLY A 201 7.53 15.81 29.94
N ILE A 202 6.50 15.14 30.47
CA ILE A 202 5.15 15.68 30.57
C ILE A 202 4.67 15.41 31.99
N PRO A 203 4.24 16.44 32.73
CA PRO A 203 3.77 16.27 34.10
C PRO A 203 2.67 15.22 34.20
N TYR A 204 2.75 14.39 35.24
CA TYR A 204 1.94 13.19 35.43
C TYR A 204 2.19 12.06 34.41
N LEU A 205 2.17 12.35 33.10
CA LEU A 205 2.34 11.35 32.03
C LEU A 205 3.71 10.68 32.06
N SER A 206 4.77 11.41 32.40
CA SER A 206 6.13 10.86 32.51
C SER A 206 6.21 9.66 33.45
N GLU A 207 5.52 9.72 34.59
CA GLU A 207 5.45 8.61 35.54
C GLU A 207 4.43 7.56 35.09
N ALA A 208 3.26 7.99 34.63
CA ALA A 208 2.18 7.08 34.20
C ALA A 208 2.61 6.19 33.03
N LEU A 209 3.41 6.71 32.10
CA LEU A 209 3.85 6.04 30.88
C LEU A 209 5.26 5.44 30.98
N SER A 210 5.95 5.60 32.12
CA SER A 210 7.37 5.23 32.23
C SER A 210 7.65 3.75 31.96
N ASN A 211 6.66 2.90 32.19
CA ASN A 211 6.74 1.45 32.00
C ASN A 211 5.71 0.93 30.98
N GLU A 212 5.08 1.81 30.20
CA GLU A 212 4.09 1.41 29.19
C GLU A 212 4.79 1.03 27.88
N PRO A 213 4.57 -0.17 27.33
CA PRO A 213 5.26 -0.62 26.10
C PRO A 213 5.03 0.30 24.91
N ASN A 214 3.84 0.89 24.80
CA ASN A 214 3.49 1.81 23.71
C ASN A 214 4.28 3.13 23.77
N ASN A 215 4.86 3.45 24.92
CA ASN A 215 5.71 4.63 25.12
C ASN A 215 7.20 4.35 24.87
N VAL A 216 7.56 3.20 24.26
CA VAL A 216 8.97 2.79 24.15
C VAL A 216 9.33 2.29 22.75
N LEU A 217 10.42 2.81 22.18
CA LEU A 217 11.04 2.27 20.97
C LEU A 217 12.22 1.37 21.30
N LEU A 218 12.44 0.37 20.44
CA LEU A 218 13.71 -0.37 20.38
C LEU A 218 14.62 0.28 19.34
N LEU A 219 15.78 0.79 19.74
CA LEU A 219 16.69 1.53 18.86
C LEU A 219 18.13 0.97 18.90
N CYS A 220 18.88 1.09 17.81
CA CYS A 220 20.33 0.88 17.84
C CYS A 220 21.06 2.06 18.51
N ASP A 221 22.32 1.89 18.91
CA ASP A 221 23.12 2.92 19.57
C ASP A 221 23.12 4.26 18.81
N LYS A 222 23.33 4.21 17.49
CA LYS A 222 23.36 5.39 16.61
C LYS A 222 22.08 6.21 16.74
N HIS A 223 20.91 5.57 16.63
CA HIS A 223 19.63 6.26 16.61
C HIS A 223 19.15 6.62 18.01
N HIS A 224 19.44 5.80 19.02
CA HIS A 224 19.21 6.14 20.42
C HIS A 224 19.95 7.44 20.80
N ARG A 225 21.25 7.51 20.50
CA ARG A 225 22.06 8.72 20.74
C ARG A 225 21.57 9.92 19.93
N LEU A 226 21.10 9.70 18.70
CA LEU A 226 20.57 10.77 17.84
C LEU A 226 19.39 11.48 18.51
N ILE A 227 18.39 10.72 18.96
CA ILE A 227 17.14 11.28 19.50
C ILE A 227 17.26 11.81 20.94
N ASP A 228 18.28 11.36 21.69
CA ASP A 228 18.43 11.73 23.11
C ASP A 228 19.55 12.74 23.38
N LYS A 229 20.53 12.89 22.48
CA LYS A 229 21.73 13.70 22.74
C LYS A 229 22.15 14.63 21.61
N VAL A 230 21.94 14.22 20.36
CA VAL A 230 22.44 15.00 19.21
C VAL A 230 21.39 15.98 18.70
N ALA A 231 20.15 15.52 18.55
CA ALA A 231 19.07 16.24 17.88
C ALA A 231 17.75 16.13 18.65
N ALA A 232 17.78 16.12 19.99
CA ALA A 232 16.59 15.87 20.81
C ALA A 232 15.41 16.80 20.50
N ALA A 233 15.67 18.05 20.09
CA ALA A 233 14.65 19.01 19.68
C ALA A 233 13.92 18.62 18.39
N ASP A 234 14.56 17.85 17.50
CA ASP A 234 13.97 17.42 16.22
C ASP A 234 13.07 16.18 16.38
N TYR A 235 13.09 15.54 17.55
CA TYR A 235 12.37 14.30 17.83
C TYR A 235 11.46 14.45 19.06
N PRO A 236 10.36 15.22 18.98
CA PRO A 236 9.36 15.29 20.04
C PRO A 236 8.65 13.92 20.23
N ALA A 237 7.95 13.73 21.36
CA ALA A 237 7.30 12.46 21.66
C ALA A 237 6.27 12.04 20.61
N THR A 238 5.61 13.01 19.96
CA THR A 238 4.63 12.75 18.88
C THR A 238 5.29 12.09 17.68
N THR A 239 6.44 12.60 17.24
CA THR A 239 7.25 12.04 16.14
C THR A 239 7.71 10.62 16.48
N LEU A 240 8.23 10.42 17.70
CA LEU A 240 8.70 9.11 18.14
C LEU A 240 7.57 8.07 18.24
N ALA A 241 6.41 8.48 18.75
CA ALA A 241 5.25 7.61 18.81
C ALA A 241 4.70 7.25 17.42
N LEU A 242 4.71 8.21 16.47
CA LEU A 242 4.36 7.96 15.08
C LEU A 242 5.33 6.96 14.42
N MET A 243 6.65 7.14 14.61
CA MET A 243 7.66 6.20 14.10
C MET A 243 7.42 4.78 14.62
N ARG A 244 7.12 4.64 15.92
CA ARG A 244 6.78 3.34 16.50
C ARG A 244 5.53 2.74 15.85
N LYS A 245 4.47 3.53 15.69
CA LYS A 245 3.22 3.07 15.07
C LYS A 245 3.44 2.61 13.63
N GLU A 246 4.08 3.44 12.80
CA GLU A 246 4.38 3.12 11.40
C GLU A 246 5.26 1.87 11.28
N PHE A 247 6.24 1.71 12.16
CA PHE A 247 7.07 0.51 12.20
C PHE A 247 6.24 -0.75 12.49
N CYS A 248 5.39 -0.71 13.52
CA CYS A 248 4.55 -1.85 13.88
C CYS A 248 3.58 -2.20 12.75
N ASP A 249 2.86 -1.21 12.22
CA ASP A 249 1.88 -1.40 11.14
C ASP A 249 2.56 -1.98 9.87
N LEU A 250 3.73 -1.46 9.50
CA LEU A 250 4.51 -1.97 8.37
C LEU A 250 5.00 -3.40 8.62
N THR A 251 5.49 -3.70 9.82
CA THR A 251 6.03 -5.02 10.15
C THR A 251 4.93 -6.07 10.15
N GLU A 252 3.76 -5.79 10.73
CA GLU A 252 2.60 -6.67 10.66
C GLU A 252 2.16 -6.89 9.20
N SER A 253 2.10 -5.83 8.39
CA SER A 253 1.76 -5.93 6.96
C SER A 253 2.73 -6.84 6.20
N LEU A 254 4.04 -6.72 6.44
CA LEU A 254 5.06 -7.58 5.83
C LEU A 254 4.98 -9.03 6.33
N LEU A 255 4.75 -9.24 7.62
CA LEU A 255 4.65 -10.57 8.23
C LEU A 255 3.36 -11.31 7.84
N ASN A 256 2.28 -10.58 7.55
CA ASN A 256 1.08 -11.17 6.95
C ASN A 256 1.40 -11.90 5.63
N GLY A 257 2.45 -11.46 4.93
CA GLY A 257 3.01 -12.15 3.76
C GLY A 257 3.41 -13.61 3.99
N LEU A 258 3.66 -14.04 5.23
CA LEU A 258 3.93 -15.44 5.56
C LEU A 258 2.69 -16.34 5.35
N SER A 259 1.50 -15.77 5.54
CA SER A 259 0.21 -16.47 5.37
C SER A 259 -0.24 -16.55 3.91
N PHE A 260 0.40 -15.80 3.02
CA PHE A 260 0.07 -15.76 1.60
C PHE A 260 0.30 -17.11 0.93
N GLU A 261 -0.49 -17.36 -0.12
CA GLU A 261 -0.41 -18.59 -0.90
C GLU A 261 0.96 -18.71 -1.57
N ALA A 262 1.60 -19.87 -1.44
CA ALA A 262 2.89 -20.12 -2.05
C ALA A 262 2.73 -20.51 -3.52
N VAL A 263 3.21 -19.67 -4.44
CA VAL A 263 3.13 -19.88 -5.88
C VAL A 263 4.52 -20.11 -6.49
N PRO A 264 4.67 -21.05 -7.45
CA PRO A 264 5.88 -21.14 -8.27
C PRO A 264 6.17 -19.83 -8.99
N VAL A 265 7.45 -19.51 -9.15
CA VAL A 265 7.93 -18.33 -9.88
C VAL A 265 8.82 -18.78 -11.02
N TYR A 266 8.52 -18.33 -12.23
CA TYR A 266 9.31 -18.61 -13.43
C TYR A 266 9.86 -17.32 -14.03
N THR A 267 11.09 -17.38 -14.54
CA THR A 267 11.76 -16.27 -15.23
C THR A 267 12.12 -16.69 -16.65
N ILE A 268 11.66 -15.89 -17.62
CA ILE A 268 11.87 -16.13 -19.06
C ILE A 268 12.33 -14.81 -19.68
N LEU A 269 13.61 -14.72 -20.06
CA LEU A 269 14.21 -13.47 -20.55
C LEU A 269 14.76 -13.63 -21.96
N TRP A 270 13.92 -13.36 -22.95
CA TRP A 270 14.32 -13.32 -24.35
C TRP A 270 14.90 -11.96 -24.75
N PRO A 271 15.90 -11.94 -25.66
CA PRO A 271 16.50 -10.70 -26.13
C PRO A 271 15.50 -9.84 -26.92
N VAL A 272 15.59 -8.52 -26.74
CA VAL A 272 14.87 -7.54 -27.58
C VAL A 272 15.89 -6.66 -28.26
N ASN A 273 16.02 -6.74 -29.59
CA ASN A 273 17.01 -5.98 -30.36
C ASN A 273 18.45 -6.11 -29.81
N GLY A 274 18.83 -7.30 -29.32
CA GLY A 274 20.14 -7.56 -28.71
C GLY A 274 20.33 -6.99 -27.29
N GLN A 275 19.32 -6.31 -26.73
CA GLN A 275 19.29 -5.86 -25.34
C GLN A 275 18.68 -6.90 -24.41
N PHE A 276 19.11 -6.88 -23.15
CA PHE A 276 18.69 -7.82 -22.12
C PHE A 276 18.28 -7.12 -20.83
N VAL A 277 17.47 -7.82 -20.05
CA VAL A 277 17.01 -7.37 -18.74
C VAL A 277 17.63 -8.26 -17.66
N SER A 278 17.92 -7.68 -16.50
CA SER A 278 18.40 -8.42 -15.33
C SER A 278 17.30 -9.32 -14.74
N ASN A 279 17.71 -10.47 -14.21
CA ASN A 279 16.83 -11.34 -13.42
C ASN A 279 16.16 -10.55 -12.28
N PRO A 280 14.88 -10.85 -11.97
CA PRO A 280 14.22 -10.26 -10.82
C PRO A 280 14.98 -10.64 -9.55
N GLN A 281 15.18 -9.67 -8.67
CA GLN A 281 15.73 -9.93 -7.34
C GLN A 281 14.62 -10.45 -6.42
N LEU A 282 14.98 -11.13 -5.32
CA LEU A 282 14.00 -11.61 -4.33
C LEU A 282 13.06 -10.50 -3.82
N LYS A 283 13.59 -9.27 -3.67
CA LYS A 283 12.79 -8.10 -3.30
C LYS A 283 11.73 -7.75 -4.36
N ASP A 284 12.08 -7.89 -5.64
CA ASP A 284 11.19 -7.59 -6.76
C ASP A 284 10.11 -8.67 -6.89
N ILE A 285 10.49 -9.92 -6.62
CA ILE A 285 9.56 -11.04 -6.55
C ILE A 285 8.56 -10.86 -5.41
N ALA A 286 9.05 -10.58 -4.20
CA ALA A 286 8.22 -10.40 -3.03
C ALA A 286 7.25 -9.21 -3.18
N SER A 287 7.72 -8.06 -3.68
CA SER A 287 6.88 -6.88 -3.89
C SER A 287 5.83 -7.06 -4.99
N SER A 288 6.17 -7.79 -6.06
CA SER A 288 5.21 -8.08 -7.13
C SER A 288 4.13 -9.07 -6.70
N LEU A 289 4.50 -10.08 -5.90
CA LEU A 289 3.58 -11.10 -5.42
C LEU A 289 2.70 -10.64 -4.25
N SER A 290 3.15 -9.68 -3.45
CA SER A 290 2.38 -9.19 -2.29
C SER A 290 1.02 -8.59 -2.71
N LEU A 291 0.97 -7.91 -3.86
CA LEU A 291 -0.28 -7.39 -4.44
C LEU A 291 -1.29 -8.48 -4.82
N LEU A 292 -0.80 -9.70 -5.07
CA LEU A 292 -1.62 -10.88 -5.34
C LEU A 292 -1.97 -11.68 -4.08
N LYS A 293 -1.55 -11.20 -2.89
CA LYS A 293 -1.58 -11.98 -1.65
C LYS A 293 -0.92 -13.36 -1.81
N ALA A 294 0.19 -13.37 -2.55
CA ALA A 294 0.98 -14.55 -2.85
C ALA A 294 2.44 -14.39 -2.37
N ARG A 295 3.15 -15.51 -2.23
CA ARG A 295 4.59 -15.55 -1.92
C ARG A 295 5.28 -16.62 -2.77
N ILE A 296 6.59 -16.51 -2.93
CA ILE A 296 7.36 -17.50 -3.69
C ILE A 296 7.33 -18.89 -3.02
N LYS A 297 7.12 -19.93 -3.84
CA LYS A 297 7.26 -21.34 -3.47
C LYS A 297 8.65 -21.84 -3.85
N GLY A 298 9.54 -21.97 -2.85
CA GLY A 298 10.93 -22.40 -3.08
C GLY A 298 11.79 -21.26 -3.65
N GLN A 299 12.57 -21.55 -4.67
CA GLN A 299 13.43 -20.58 -5.38
C GLN A 299 12.85 -20.23 -6.76
N GLU A 300 13.30 -19.13 -7.36
CA GLU A 300 12.89 -18.83 -8.74
C GLU A 300 13.39 -19.90 -9.72
N ARG A 301 12.56 -20.24 -10.70
CA ARG A 301 12.90 -21.16 -11.78
C ARG A 301 13.24 -20.36 -13.02
N CYS A 302 14.52 -20.05 -13.20
CA CYS A 302 15.01 -19.40 -14.42
C CYS A 302 15.09 -20.45 -15.54
N LEU A 303 14.28 -20.29 -16.57
CA LEU A 303 14.26 -21.19 -17.72
C LEU A 303 15.20 -20.69 -18.82
N THR A 304 15.08 -19.40 -19.16
CA THR A 304 15.99 -18.70 -20.06
C THR A 304 16.48 -17.41 -19.41
N ASP A 305 17.81 -17.25 -19.34
CA ASP A 305 18.48 -16.06 -18.85
C ASP A 305 18.98 -15.14 -19.98
N SER A 306 19.58 -14.02 -19.60
CA SER A 306 20.15 -13.05 -20.54
C SER A 306 21.46 -13.47 -21.23
N ASN A 307 21.96 -14.68 -21.01
CA ASN A 307 23.27 -15.16 -21.47
C ASN A 307 23.17 -16.23 -22.58
N THR A 308 22.12 -16.18 -23.38
CA THR A 308 21.90 -17.14 -24.48
C THR A 308 22.76 -16.85 -25.73
N PRO A 309 23.00 -17.86 -26.60
CA PRO A 309 23.65 -17.67 -27.90
C PRO A 309 22.97 -16.61 -28.79
N TYR A 310 21.68 -16.34 -28.56
CA TYR A 310 20.89 -15.30 -29.22
C TYR A 310 21.40 -13.88 -28.95
N ARG A 311 22.22 -13.66 -27.91
CA ARG A 311 22.93 -12.40 -27.66
C ARG A 311 23.83 -11.99 -28.81
N LYS A 312 24.53 -12.95 -29.41
CA LYS A 312 25.48 -12.69 -30.49
C LYS A 312 24.83 -12.81 -31.88
N LYS A 313 23.68 -13.48 -31.96
CA LYS A 313 22.95 -13.80 -33.19
C LYS A 313 21.43 -13.65 -33.01
N PRO A 314 20.90 -12.42 -32.95
CA PRO A 314 19.46 -12.18 -32.78
C PRO A 314 18.59 -12.79 -33.90
N GLU A 315 19.14 -12.93 -35.11
CA GLU A 315 18.49 -13.60 -36.24
C GLU A 315 18.10 -15.04 -35.91
N LYS A 316 18.97 -15.76 -35.17
CA LYS A 316 18.73 -17.14 -34.77
C LYS A 316 17.55 -17.28 -33.83
N PHE A 317 17.27 -16.25 -33.01
CA PHE A 317 16.07 -16.25 -32.15
C PHE A 317 14.78 -16.29 -32.98
N ASN A 318 14.77 -15.64 -34.15
CA ASN A 318 13.60 -15.66 -35.02
C ASN A 318 13.45 -17.00 -35.75
N GLU A 319 14.57 -17.67 -36.07
CA GLU A 319 14.58 -19.01 -36.67
C GLU A 319 14.02 -20.06 -35.68
N ASP A 320 14.45 -19.97 -34.42
CA ASP A 320 14.10 -20.92 -33.36
C ASP A 320 12.84 -20.50 -32.57
N LEU A 321 12.16 -19.40 -32.97
CA LEU A 321 11.11 -18.72 -32.20
C LEU A 321 10.03 -19.68 -31.70
N ILE A 322 9.53 -20.55 -32.58
CA ILE A 322 8.44 -21.47 -32.28
C ILE A 322 8.86 -22.52 -31.25
N GLU A 323 10.02 -23.13 -31.47
CA GLU A 323 10.57 -24.17 -30.59
C GLU A 323 10.83 -23.59 -29.19
N LEU A 324 11.44 -22.41 -29.10
CA LEU A 324 11.71 -21.73 -27.83
C LEU A 324 10.44 -21.45 -27.03
N ILE A 325 9.40 -20.89 -27.66
CA ILE A 325 8.14 -20.60 -26.95
C ILE A 325 7.49 -21.91 -26.47
N GLN A 326 7.55 -22.97 -27.28
CA GLN A 326 6.95 -24.26 -26.98
C GLN A 326 7.66 -24.96 -25.82
N GLU A 327 8.99 -25.02 -25.84
CA GLU A 327 9.81 -25.61 -24.76
C GLU A 327 9.58 -24.91 -23.42
N GLU A 328 9.53 -23.58 -23.43
CA GLU A 328 9.28 -22.75 -22.24
C GLU A 328 7.88 -22.97 -21.68
N ALA A 329 6.85 -22.97 -22.55
CA ALA A 329 5.48 -23.24 -22.15
C ALA A 329 5.31 -24.65 -21.57
N ASP A 330 5.92 -25.66 -22.20
CA ASP A 330 5.85 -27.05 -21.75
C ASP A 330 6.53 -27.24 -20.39
N GLN A 331 7.68 -26.62 -20.16
CA GLN A 331 8.37 -26.65 -18.87
C GLN A 331 7.53 -26.01 -17.75
N ILE A 332 6.87 -24.88 -18.03
CA ILE A 332 5.95 -24.22 -17.08
C ILE A 332 4.76 -25.13 -16.78
N LEU A 333 4.09 -25.67 -17.81
CA LEU A 333 2.90 -26.51 -17.67
C LEU A 333 3.22 -27.80 -16.91
N GLN A 334 4.30 -28.50 -17.26
CA GLN A 334 4.73 -29.71 -16.58
C GLN A 334 5.14 -29.44 -15.13
N GLY A 335 5.91 -28.37 -14.90
CA GLY A 335 6.40 -28.00 -13.57
C GLY A 335 5.33 -27.44 -12.61
N THR A 336 4.14 -27.13 -13.13
CA THR A 336 2.99 -26.59 -12.36
C THR A 336 1.80 -27.56 -12.29
N LYS A 337 1.91 -28.75 -12.87
CA LYS A 337 0.84 -29.78 -12.89
C LYS A 337 0.33 -30.17 -11.50
N ARG A 338 1.21 -30.22 -10.50
CA ARG A 338 0.83 -30.53 -9.10
C ARG A 338 0.29 -29.31 -8.34
N GLU A 339 0.44 -28.12 -8.92
CA GLU A 339 0.19 -26.82 -8.31
C GLU A 339 -1.05 -26.13 -8.91
N GLY A 340 -1.94 -26.92 -9.51
CA GLY A 340 -3.16 -26.40 -10.14
C GLY A 340 -2.89 -25.51 -11.36
N HIS A 341 -1.72 -25.65 -12.02
CA HIS A 341 -1.31 -24.79 -13.12
C HIS A 341 -1.31 -23.30 -12.75
N LYS A 342 -0.71 -22.98 -11.60
CA LYS A 342 -0.55 -21.63 -11.09
C LYS A 342 0.92 -21.24 -11.02
N ALA A 343 1.26 -20.05 -11.51
CA ALA A 343 2.60 -19.48 -11.33
C ALA A 343 2.63 -17.96 -11.60
N ALA A 344 3.61 -17.28 -11.02
CA ALA A 344 3.98 -15.93 -11.45
C ALA A 344 5.09 -15.99 -12.51
N LEU A 345 4.93 -15.19 -13.57
CA LEU A 345 5.82 -15.20 -14.73
C LEU A 345 6.56 -13.86 -14.85
N PHE A 346 7.86 -13.87 -14.60
CA PHE A 346 8.76 -12.76 -14.91
C PHE A 346 9.25 -12.93 -16.35
N ALA A 347 8.34 -12.69 -17.29
CA ALA A 347 8.57 -12.87 -18.71
C ALA A 347 8.91 -11.54 -19.41
N PHE A 348 10.00 -11.51 -20.17
CA PHE A 348 10.42 -10.36 -20.98
C PHE A 348 10.93 -10.84 -22.33
N GLY A 349 10.59 -10.13 -23.41
CA GLY A 349 10.96 -10.55 -24.75
C GLY A 349 10.21 -9.81 -25.86
N PRO A 350 10.42 -10.20 -27.12
CA PRO A 350 9.68 -9.67 -28.26
C PRO A 350 8.17 -9.90 -28.10
N MET A 351 7.36 -8.94 -28.54
CA MET A 351 5.90 -8.99 -28.33
C MET A 351 5.25 -10.24 -28.93
N PRO A 352 5.57 -10.68 -30.18
CA PRO A 352 5.00 -11.92 -30.71
C PRO A 352 5.35 -13.14 -29.85
N ALA A 353 6.57 -13.20 -29.32
CA ALA A 353 7.01 -14.33 -28.49
C ALA A 353 6.19 -14.41 -27.19
N LEU A 354 5.99 -13.26 -26.52
CA LEU A 354 5.21 -13.18 -25.28
C LEU A 354 3.72 -13.47 -25.53
N ILE A 355 3.16 -13.03 -26.66
CA ILE A 355 1.79 -13.38 -27.07
C ILE A 355 1.68 -14.88 -27.34
N GLY A 356 2.67 -15.45 -28.04
CA GLY A 356 2.74 -16.90 -28.28
C GLY A 356 2.77 -17.69 -26.97
N LEU A 357 3.63 -17.29 -26.02
CA LEU A 357 3.73 -17.90 -24.69
C LEU A 357 2.39 -17.85 -23.96
N GLY A 358 1.76 -16.67 -23.89
CA GLY A 358 0.45 -16.50 -23.28
C GLY A 358 -0.61 -17.41 -23.93
N SER A 359 -0.57 -17.58 -25.26
CA SER A 359 -1.55 -18.41 -25.98
C SER A 359 -1.40 -19.91 -25.73
N LEU A 360 -0.17 -20.38 -25.46
CA LEU A 360 0.07 -21.79 -25.10
C LEU A 360 -0.29 -22.07 -23.63
N LEU A 361 -0.05 -21.12 -22.74
CA LEU A 361 -0.40 -21.22 -21.32
C LEU A 361 -1.91 -21.10 -21.08
N GLY A 362 -2.58 -20.31 -21.91
CA GLY A 362 -4.03 -20.09 -21.88
C GLY A 362 -4.51 -19.33 -20.63
N ASN A 363 -5.83 -19.11 -20.58
CA ASN A 363 -6.52 -18.42 -19.47
C ASN A 363 -7.26 -19.36 -18.50
N LYS A 364 -7.31 -20.67 -18.78
CA LYS A 364 -7.89 -21.68 -17.88
C LYS A 364 -6.99 -21.95 -16.66
N ASN A 365 -5.71 -21.56 -16.78
CA ASN A 365 -4.67 -21.73 -15.78
C ASN A 365 -4.36 -20.37 -15.12
N GLU A 366 -3.84 -20.38 -13.90
CA GLU A 366 -3.53 -19.17 -13.13
C GLU A 366 -2.06 -18.72 -13.33
N PHE A 367 -1.69 -18.46 -14.57
CA PHE A 367 -0.39 -17.88 -14.90
C PHE A 367 -0.47 -16.36 -14.92
N THR A 368 0.18 -15.68 -13.98
CA THR A 368 0.12 -14.22 -13.87
C THR A 368 1.46 -13.60 -14.29
N PRO A 369 1.52 -12.83 -15.40
CA PRO A 369 2.74 -12.15 -15.81
C PRO A 369 3.03 -10.93 -14.94
N MET A 370 4.29 -10.73 -14.57
CA MET A 370 4.77 -9.60 -13.78
C MET A 370 5.29 -8.48 -14.69
N LEU A 371 4.97 -7.25 -14.34
CA LEU A 371 5.38 -6.09 -15.13
C LEU A 371 6.86 -5.76 -14.90
N ARG A 372 7.60 -5.60 -16.00
CA ARG A 372 8.93 -4.98 -15.98
C ARG A 372 8.75 -3.48 -16.21
N TYR A 373 8.71 -2.71 -15.13
CA TYR A 373 8.48 -1.27 -15.18
C TYR A 373 9.74 -0.53 -15.67
N ARG A 374 9.63 0.12 -16.83
CA ARG A 374 10.79 0.74 -17.53
C ARG A 374 11.39 1.90 -16.75
N ASP A 375 10.55 2.78 -16.20
CA ASP A 375 11.03 4.04 -15.57
C ASP A 375 11.91 3.78 -14.34
N SER A 376 11.58 2.76 -13.55
CA SER A 376 12.35 2.38 -12.35
C SER A 376 13.40 1.31 -12.62
N SER A 377 13.46 0.77 -13.84
CA SER A 377 14.31 -0.37 -14.17
C SER A 377 14.17 -1.57 -13.18
N SER A 378 12.98 -1.81 -12.63
CA SER A 378 12.67 -2.94 -11.74
C SER A 378 11.42 -3.72 -12.16
N TRP A 379 11.13 -4.82 -11.46
CA TRP A 379 9.86 -5.55 -11.60
C TRP A 379 8.92 -5.10 -10.49
N LEU A 380 7.86 -4.41 -10.87
CA LEU A 380 6.83 -3.89 -9.96
C LEU A 380 5.58 -3.52 -10.73
N TRP A 381 4.48 -3.38 -10.02
CA TRP A 381 3.24 -2.80 -10.53
C TRP A 381 3.14 -1.33 -10.13
N PRO A 382 2.69 -0.44 -11.03
CA PRO A 382 2.62 0.99 -10.77
C PRO A 382 1.51 1.38 -9.79
N HIS A 383 0.49 0.53 -9.61
CA HIS A 383 -0.62 0.80 -8.71
C HIS A 383 -0.94 -0.40 -7.81
N GLU A 384 -1.20 -0.13 -6.54
CA GLU A 384 -1.64 -1.13 -5.57
C GLU A 384 -3.13 -1.51 -5.78
N ASN A 385 -3.95 -0.53 -6.18
CA ASN A 385 -5.39 -0.68 -6.35
C ASN A 385 -5.76 -1.16 -7.76
N VAL A 386 -6.90 -1.86 -7.87
CA VAL A 386 -7.48 -2.28 -9.15
C VAL A 386 -8.09 -1.08 -9.86
N ILE A 387 -7.72 -0.91 -11.14
CA ILE A 387 -8.24 0.14 -12.02
C ILE A 387 -8.87 -0.53 -13.23
N ASP A 388 -10.20 -0.45 -13.35
CA ASP A 388 -10.94 -1.17 -14.39
C ASP A 388 -10.96 -0.41 -15.72
N SER A 389 -11.11 0.90 -15.67
CA SER A 389 -11.25 1.77 -16.84
C SER A 389 -9.91 2.38 -17.24
N PHE A 390 -8.97 1.56 -17.71
CA PHE A 390 -7.65 2.06 -18.13
C PHE A 390 -7.47 2.18 -19.65
N TYR A 391 -8.45 1.73 -20.45
CA TYR A 391 -8.42 1.76 -21.91
C TYR A 391 -9.81 2.02 -22.50
N LYS A 392 -9.83 2.41 -23.77
CA LYS A 392 -11.04 2.52 -24.59
C LYS A 392 -10.95 1.61 -25.81
N ILE A 393 -12.10 1.20 -26.34
CA ILE A 393 -12.22 0.45 -27.60
C ILE A 393 -12.97 1.29 -28.62
N GLU A 394 -12.38 1.50 -29.78
CA GLU A 394 -12.94 2.23 -30.93
C GLU A 394 -13.03 1.31 -32.16
N GLY A 395 -13.93 1.63 -33.10
CA GLY A 395 -14.12 0.85 -34.34
C GLY A 395 -15.16 -0.27 -34.28
N LEU A 396 -15.75 -0.57 -33.10
CA LEU A 396 -16.80 -1.61 -32.98
C LEU A 396 -18.06 -1.32 -33.81
N GLY A 397 -18.45 -0.05 -33.94
CA GLY A 397 -19.63 0.36 -34.70
C GLY A 397 -19.47 0.28 -36.23
N SER A 398 -18.23 0.19 -36.72
CA SER A 398 -17.89 0.07 -38.14
C SER A 398 -17.60 -1.37 -38.56
N LEU A 399 -17.82 -2.35 -37.69
CA LEU A 399 -17.61 -3.76 -38.00
C LEU A 399 -18.69 -4.27 -38.96
N THR A 400 -18.24 -4.85 -40.07
CA THR A 400 -19.08 -5.59 -41.02
C THR A 400 -18.77 -7.07 -40.93
N GLN A 401 -19.61 -7.93 -41.52
CA GLN A 401 -19.19 -9.32 -41.72
C GLN A 401 -17.95 -9.34 -42.64
N GLY A 402 -16.93 -10.12 -42.26
CA GLY A 402 -15.67 -10.16 -42.98
C GLY A 402 -14.74 -11.25 -42.46
N GLU A 403 -13.88 -11.77 -43.33
CA GLU A 403 -12.94 -12.83 -42.96
C GLU A 403 -11.74 -12.32 -42.15
N ASP A 404 -11.36 -11.06 -42.36
CA ASP A 404 -10.17 -10.43 -41.79
C ASP A 404 -10.51 -9.20 -40.95
N ILE A 405 -9.95 -9.14 -39.75
CA ILE A 405 -10.09 -8.00 -38.83
C ILE A 405 -8.71 -7.58 -38.33
N VAL A 406 -8.46 -6.29 -38.21
CA VAL A 406 -7.26 -5.73 -37.58
C VAL A 406 -7.60 -5.30 -36.16
N ILE A 407 -6.80 -5.72 -35.18
CA ILE A 407 -6.85 -5.18 -33.81
C ILE A 407 -5.52 -4.49 -33.54
N CYS A 408 -5.60 -3.18 -33.28
CA CYS A 408 -4.49 -2.35 -32.84
C CYS A 408 -4.55 -2.20 -31.31
N ILE A 409 -3.53 -2.62 -30.58
CA ILE A 409 -3.43 -2.44 -29.12
C ILE A 409 -2.33 -1.42 -28.81
N ASN A 410 -2.74 -0.21 -28.41
CA ASN A 410 -1.87 0.94 -28.18
C ASN A 410 -1.80 1.25 -26.67
N PHE A 411 -1.00 0.49 -25.93
CA PHE A 411 -0.87 0.64 -24.49
C PHE A 411 0.35 1.44 -24.10
N THR A 412 1.48 1.21 -24.76
CA THR A 412 2.73 1.94 -24.45
C THR A 412 2.87 3.22 -25.26
N ALA A 413 2.44 3.22 -26.51
CA ALA A 413 2.43 4.39 -27.38
C ALA A 413 1.44 4.19 -28.53
N ILE A 414 0.98 5.29 -29.11
CA ILE A 414 0.27 5.29 -30.39
C ILE A 414 1.34 5.44 -31.47
N ALA A 415 1.72 4.33 -32.09
CA ALA A 415 2.87 4.28 -33.01
C ALA A 415 2.44 4.36 -34.48
N GLU A 416 3.05 5.27 -35.24
CA GLU A 416 2.78 5.45 -36.67
C GLU A 416 2.90 4.15 -37.51
N PRO A 417 3.87 3.24 -37.26
CA PRO A 417 3.94 1.95 -37.97
C PRO A 417 2.70 1.07 -37.78
N ILE A 418 2.03 1.10 -36.61
CA ILE A 418 0.78 0.36 -36.37
C ILE A 418 -0.31 0.92 -37.28
N LYS A 419 -0.49 2.24 -37.27
CA LYS A 419 -1.51 2.91 -38.08
C LYS A 419 -1.32 2.65 -39.57
N LYS A 420 -0.10 2.84 -40.08
CA LYS A 420 0.25 2.58 -41.49
C LYS A 420 -0.07 1.14 -41.90
N GLN A 421 0.30 0.16 -41.07
CA GLN A 421 0.06 -1.25 -41.39
C GLN A 421 -1.43 -1.60 -41.31
N ALA A 422 -2.17 -1.04 -40.34
CA ALA A 422 -3.61 -1.23 -40.23
C ALA A 422 -4.36 -0.68 -41.46
N GLU A 423 -4.03 0.55 -41.89
CA GLU A 423 -4.59 1.17 -43.09
C GLU A 423 -4.22 0.39 -44.36
N GLN A 424 -3.00 -0.15 -44.43
CA GLN A 424 -2.57 -0.97 -45.56
C GLN A 424 -3.42 -2.26 -45.64
N LEU A 425 -3.61 -2.97 -44.52
CA LEU A 425 -4.46 -4.17 -44.45
C LEU A 425 -5.91 -3.87 -44.80
N ASN A 426 -6.45 -2.73 -44.33
CA ASN A 426 -7.79 -2.29 -44.71
C ASN A 426 -7.90 -2.08 -46.23
N LYS A 427 -6.91 -1.42 -46.85
CA LYS A 427 -6.91 -1.17 -48.30
C LYS A 427 -6.71 -2.43 -49.15
N THR A 428 -5.85 -3.35 -48.72
CA THR A 428 -5.47 -4.52 -49.54
C THR A 428 -6.44 -5.68 -49.41
N ILE A 429 -6.99 -5.92 -48.22
CA ILE A 429 -7.85 -7.08 -47.93
C ILE A 429 -9.19 -6.70 -47.31
N GLY A 430 -9.52 -5.41 -47.22
CA GLY A 430 -10.82 -4.94 -46.73
C GLY A 430 -11.04 -5.13 -45.22
N ALA A 431 -9.99 -5.39 -44.44
CA ALA A 431 -10.12 -5.72 -43.03
C ALA A 431 -10.62 -4.54 -42.18
N SER A 432 -11.68 -4.74 -41.39
CA SER A 432 -12.15 -3.73 -40.44
C SER A 432 -11.12 -3.51 -39.33
N ILE A 433 -10.98 -2.28 -38.83
CA ILE A 433 -9.99 -1.91 -37.80
C ILE A 433 -10.69 -1.66 -36.47
N ILE A 434 -10.17 -2.29 -35.41
CA ILE A 434 -10.51 -1.99 -34.01
C ILE A 434 -9.26 -1.42 -33.33
N GLU A 435 -9.44 -0.34 -32.59
CA GLU A 435 -8.38 0.24 -31.77
C GLU A 435 -8.69 0.06 -30.29
N ILE A 436 -7.75 -0.52 -29.56
CA ILE A 436 -7.77 -0.66 -28.11
C ILE A 436 -6.63 0.18 -27.56
N THR A 437 -6.95 1.34 -27.02
CA THR A 437 -5.95 2.35 -26.65
C THR A 437 -6.05 2.66 -25.16
N ALA A 438 -4.92 2.67 -24.46
CA ALA A 438 -4.87 3.10 -23.07
C ALA A 438 -5.33 4.57 -22.96
N LEU A 439 -6.03 4.91 -21.88
CA LEU A 439 -6.42 6.31 -21.63
C LEU A 439 -5.16 7.18 -21.42
N PRO A 440 -5.21 8.49 -21.71
CA PRO A 440 -4.03 9.37 -21.66
C PRO A 440 -3.23 9.29 -20.37
N GLU A 441 -3.89 9.16 -19.22
CA GLU A 441 -3.28 9.06 -17.89
C GLU A 441 -2.57 7.71 -17.62
N TYR A 442 -2.90 6.67 -18.39
CA TYR A 442 -2.30 5.34 -18.27
C TYR A 442 -1.39 4.99 -19.46
N LEU A 443 -1.38 5.77 -20.53
CA LEU A 443 -0.58 5.51 -21.73
C LEU A 443 0.91 5.46 -21.36
N GLY A 444 1.51 4.28 -21.52
CA GLY A 444 2.90 4.06 -21.15
C GLY A 444 3.21 2.59 -20.85
N ASN A 445 4.42 2.32 -20.36
CA ASN A 445 4.81 0.95 -20.03
C ASN A 445 3.98 0.38 -18.85
N GLY A 446 3.48 1.24 -17.96
CA GLY A 446 2.59 0.89 -16.85
C GLY A 446 1.10 0.84 -17.20
N ALA A 447 0.72 0.85 -18.48
CA ALA A 447 -0.68 0.94 -18.89
C ALA A 447 -1.59 -0.16 -18.34
N ILE A 448 -1.05 -1.36 -18.08
CA ILE A 448 -1.74 -2.32 -17.21
C ILE A 448 -1.33 -2.00 -15.78
N PRO A 449 -2.21 -1.36 -14.99
CA PRO A 449 -1.83 -0.72 -13.74
C PRO A 449 -1.56 -1.73 -12.62
N ASN A 450 -2.24 -2.88 -12.68
CA ASN A 450 -2.06 -3.97 -11.72
C ASN A 450 -2.43 -5.34 -12.35
N PRO A 451 -2.13 -6.46 -11.67
CA PRO A 451 -2.42 -7.80 -12.18
C PRO A 451 -3.91 -8.08 -12.47
N GLU A 452 -4.81 -7.63 -11.59
CA GLU A 452 -6.26 -7.87 -11.70
C GLU A 452 -6.88 -7.09 -12.85
N SER A 453 -6.44 -5.85 -13.10
CA SER A 453 -6.77 -5.08 -14.30
C SER A 453 -6.32 -5.81 -15.56
N GLY A 454 -5.14 -6.44 -15.53
CA GLY A 454 -4.65 -7.30 -16.61
C GLY A 454 -5.54 -8.51 -16.87
N LYS A 455 -5.98 -9.21 -15.81
CA LYS A 455 -6.93 -10.34 -15.91
C LYS A 455 -8.29 -9.91 -16.47
N LYS A 456 -8.82 -8.77 -16.01
CA LYS A 456 -10.08 -8.21 -16.53
C LYS A 456 -9.97 -7.82 -18.01
N PHE A 457 -8.84 -7.24 -18.41
CA PHE A 457 -8.55 -6.96 -19.82
C PHE A 457 -8.46 -8.25 -20.65
N CYS A 458 -7.75 -9.26 -20.17
CA CYS A 458 -7.67 -10.58 -20.81
C CYS A 458 -9.07 -11.16 -21.04
N ALA A 459 -9.95 -11.15 -20.03
CA ALA A 459 -11.32 -11.63 -20.15
C ALA A 459 -12.13 -10.82 -21.17
N ARG A 460 -11.99 -9.48 -21.19
CA ARG A 460 -12.69 -8.63 -22.16
C ARG A 460 -12.22 -8.88 -23.60
N LEU A 461 -10.91 -9.06 -23.80
CA LEU A 461 -10.33 -9.38 -25.10
C LEU A 461 -10.76 -10.77 -25.57
N GLN A 462 -10.81 -11.75 -24.67
CA GLN A 462 -11.35 -13.08 -24.98
C GLN A 462 -12.78 -12.99 -25.52
N GLN A 463 -13.65 -12.26 -24.81
CA GLN A 463 -15.03 -12.04 -25.25
C GLN A 463 -15.10 -11.33 -26.61
N LEU A 464 -14.21 -10.36 -26.85
CA LEU A 464 -14.14 -9.68 -28.15
C LEU A 464 -13.78 -10.67 -29.26
N LEU A 465 -12.74 -11.48 -29.09
CA LEU A 465 -12.34 -12.47 -30.10
C LEU A 465 -13.44 -13.50 -30.39
N HIS A 466 -14.18 -13.92 -29.37
CA HIS A 466 -15.36 -14.77 -29.53
C HIS A 466 -16.46 -14.09 -30.35
N ASP A 467 -16.80 -12.84 -30.01
CA ASP A 467 -17.79 -12.05 -30.74
C ASP A 467 -17.38 -11.84 -32.21
N LEU A 468 -16.10 -11.58 -32.49
CA LEU A 468 -15.58 -11.40 -33.84
C LEU A 468 -15.79 -12.64 -34.71
N LYS A 469 -15.55 -13.84 -34.17
CA LYS A 469 -15.80 -15.08 -34.90
C LYS A 469 -17.29 -15.34 -35.10
N ASP A 470 -18.05 -15.30 -34.02
CA ASP A 470 -19.42 -15.83 -34.01
C ASP A 470 -20.43 -14.85 -34.63
N LYS A 471 -20.27 -13.55 -34.39
CA LYS A 471 -21.19 -12.51 -34.88
C LYS A 471 -20.76 -11.90 -36.21
N TYR A 472 -19.45 -11.80 -36.44
CA TYR A 472 -18.89 -11.12 -37.62
C TYR A 472 -18.23 -12.06 -38.63
N GLY A 473 -18.14 -13.36 -38.33
CA GLY A 473 -17.60 -14.37 -39.25
C GLY A 473 -16.09 -14.29 -39.45
N ALA A 474 -15.36 -13.65 -38.53
CA ALA A 474 -13.92 -13.48 -38.64
C ALA A 474 -13.20 -14.82 -38.65
N LYS A 475 -12.37 -15.03 -39.68
CA LYS A 475 -11.49 -16.21 -39.80
C LYS A 475 -10.07 -15.90 -39.35
N ARG A 476 -9.63 -14.66 -39.53
CA ARG A 476 -8.28 -14.18 -39.23
C ARG A 476 -8.33 -12.82 -38.53
N VAL A 477 -7.48 -12.65 -37.52
CA VAL A 477 -7.25 -11.39 -36.82
C VAL A 477 -5.78 -11.00 -36.97
N HIS A 478 -5.53 -9.84 -37.55
CA HIS A 478 -4.23 -9.21 -37.64
C HIS A 478 -4.00 -8.37 -36.39
N LEU A 479 -3.10 -8.83 -35.53
CA LEU A 479 -2.86 -8.25 -34.21
C LEU A 479 -1.59 -7.38 -34.23
N LEU A 480 -1.80 -6.06 -34.15
CA LEU A 480 -0.76 -5.04 -34.14
C LEU A 480 -0.63 -4.49 -32.71
N VAL A 481 0.46 -4.79 -32.01
CA VAL A 481 0.59 -4.49 -30.58
C VAL A 481 1.75 -3.53 -30.31
N CYS A 482 1.50 -2.52 -29.48
CA CYS A 482 2.52 -1.74 -28.78
C CYS A 482 2.18 -1.72 -27.29
N ALA A 483 2.71 -2.67 -26.53
CA ALA A 483 2.35 -2.87 -25.14
C ALA A 483 3.53 -3.32 -24.28
N SER A 484 3.31 -3.39 -22.96
CA SER A 484 4.29 -3.89 -22.00
C SER A 484 4.45 -5.41 -22.08
N ASN A 485 5.49 -5.94 -21.45
CA ASN A 485 5.76 -7.37 -21.40
C ASN A 485 4.57 -8.14 -20.79
N ALA A 486 4.04 -7.66 -19.65
CA ALA A 486 2.90 -8.29 -19.00
C ALA A 486 1.63 -8.23 -19.86
N ALA A 487 1.38 -7.10 -20.52
CA ALA A 487 0.26 -6.96 -21.44
C ALA A 487 0.33 -7.96 -22.60
N CYS A 488 1.50 -8.18 -23.20
CA CYS A 488 1.66 -9.13 -24.29
C CYS A 488 1.30 -10.56 -23.86
N VAL A 489 1.69 -10.98 -22.64
CA VAL A 489 1.31 -12.29 -22.12
C VAL A 489 -0.20 -12.37 -21.88
N PHE A 490 -0.81 -11.37 -21.25
CA PHE A 490 -2.28 -11.33 -21.07
C PHE A 490 -3.05 -11.36 -22.41
N ILE A 491 -2.55 -10.65 -23.43
CA ILE A 491 -3.12 -10.67 -24.78
C ILE A 491 -3.07 -12.09 -25.35
N GLY A 492 -1.94 -12.78 -25.20
CA GLY A 492 -1.79 -14.18 -25.59
C GLY A 492 -2.79 -15.10 -24.87
N GLN A 493 -2.92 -14.96 -23.55
CA GLN A 493 -3.82 -15.77 -22.72
C GLN A 493 -5.28 -15.63 -23.11
N ALA A 494 -5.68 -14.49 -23.69
CA ALA A 494 -7.04 -14.27 -24.18
C ALA A 494 -7.41 -15.11 -25.41
N ILE A 495 -6.45 -15.79 -26.06
CA ILE A 495 -6.66 -16.57 -27.28
C ILE A 495 -7.04 -18.03 -26.91
N ASP A 496 -8.25 -18.46 -27.28
CA ASP A 496 -8.79 -19.79 -26.97
C ASP A 496 -9.20 -20.54 -28.27
N LEU A 497 -9.59 -21.81 -28.12
CA LEU A 497 -9.85 -22.75 -29.22
C LEU A 497 -10.93 -22.28 -30.19
N HIS A 498 -11.88 -21.48 -29.69
CA HIS A 498 -13.01 -21.00 -30.46
C HIS A 498 -12.78 -19.63 -31.09
N HIS A 499 -11.55 -19.14 -31.19
CA HIS A 499 -11.26 -17.84 -31.79
C HIS A 499 -10.84 -17.94 -33.27
N PRO A 500 -10.73 -16.81 -33.99
CA PRO A 500 -10.10 -16.74 -35.30
C PRO A 500 -8.60 -17.07 -35.23
N GLU A 501 -7.98 -17.39 -36.36
CA GLU A 501 -6.53 -17.45 -36.47
C GLU A 501 -5.92 -16.08 -36.17
N ILE A 502 -4.89 -16.02 -35.32
CA ILE A 502 -4.26 -14.75 -34.94
C ILE A 502 -2.92 -14.63 -35.65
N ILE A 503 -2.69 -13.52 -36.34
CA ILE A 503 -1.40 -13.17 -36.93
C ILE A 503 -0.83 -12.02 -36.10
N ALA A 504 0.18 -12.30 -35.29
CA ALA A 504 0.86 -11.29 -34.48
C ALA A 504 2.02 -10.66 -35.27
N TYR A 505 2.06 -9.32 -35.25
CA TYR A 505 3.05 -8.53 -35.95
C TYR A 505 4.09 -7.96 -34.99
N ASP A 506 5.28 -7.65 -35.51
CA ASP A 506 6.31 -6.91 -34.79
C ASP A 506 6.87 -5.75 -35.62
N PHE A 507 7.50 -4.79 -34.95
CA PHE A 507 8.08 -3.62 -35.60
C PHE A 507 9.23 -4.02 -36.53
N ALA A 508 9.22 -3.45 -37.74
CA ALA A 508 10.30 -3.57 -38.72
C ALA A 508 10.48 -2.23 -39.44
N LYS A 509 11.50 -1.46 -39.01
CA LYS A 509 11.77 -0.10 -39.51
C LYS A 509 10.52 0.80 -39.37
N GLU A 510 9.92 1.21 -40.49
CA GLU A 510 8.79 2.14 -40.54
C GLU A 510 7.41 1.45 -40.65
N THR A 511 7.37 0.12 -40.58
CA THR A 511 6.13 -0.67 -40.65
C THR A 511 6.13 -1.79 -39.60
N MET A 512 5.06 -2.58 -39.58
CA MET A 512 5.01 -3.85 -38.87
C MET A 512 4.93 -5.02 -39.85
N VAL A 513 5.59 -6.13 -39.51
CA VAL A 513 5.59 -7.36 -40.31
C VAL A 513 5.05 -8.52 -39.50
N ALA A 514 4.37 -9.45 -40.15
CA ALA A 514 3.88 -10.66 -39.49
C ALA A 514 5.08 -11.47 -38.98
N ARG A 515 5.01 -11.94 -37.74
CA ARG A 515 6.09 -12.73 -37.10
C ARG A 515 5.63 -14.06 -36.54
N LEU A 516 4.38 -14.15 -36.12
CA LEU A 516 3.84 -15.35 -35.49
C LEU A 516 2.40 -15.56 -35.94
N VAL A 517 2.04 -16.81 -36.22
CA VAL A 517 0.67 -17.23 -36.46
C VAL A 517 0.25 -18.18 -35.34
N ILE A 518 -0.90 -17.93 -34.74
CA ILE A 518 -1.50 -18.76 -33.70
C ILE A 518 -2.78 -19.34 -34.28
N LYS A 519 -2.79 -20.67 -34.47
CA LYS A 519 -3.94 -21.41 -34.99
C LYS A 519 -4.46 -22.37 -33.92
N ASN A 520 -5.66 -22.87 -34.14
CA ASN A 520 -6.22 -23.94 -33.33
C ASN A 520 -6.28 -25.27 -34.11
N ASN A 521 -5.84 -26.36 -33.50
CA ASN A 521 -5.88 -27.71 -34.11
C ASN A 521 -7.07 -28.56 -33.63
N GLY A 522 -8.06 -27.96 -32.97
CA GLY A 522 -9.20 -28.62 -32.33
C GLY A 522 -8.95 -29.09 -30.90
N LYS A 523 -7.72 -28.98 -30.38
CA LYS A 523 -7.36 -29.39 -29.01
C LYS A 523 -6.61 -28.31 -28.24
N THR A 524 -5.64 -27.67 -28.88
CA THR A 524 -4.78 -26.65 -28.30
C THR A 524 -4.46 -25.59 -29.34
N ASN A 525 -3.97 -24.45 -28.87
CA ASN A 525 -3.30 -23.50 -29.74
C ASN A 525 -1.99 -24.12 -30.25
N VAL A 526 -1.66 -23.83 -31.50
CA VAL A 526 -0.40 -24.22 -32.16
C VAL A 526 0.20 -22.98 -32.80
N LEU A 527 1.51 -22.88 -32.69
CA LEU A 527 2.28 -21.77 -33.22
C LEU A 527 2.84 -22.13 -34.60
N GLY A 528 2.92 -21.15 -35.48
CA GLY A 528 3.53 -21.28 -36.80
C GLY A 528 4.17 -19.98 -37.26
N LEU A 529 5.05 -20.07 -38.25
CA LEU A 529 5.58 -18.90 -38.91
C LEU A 529 4.62 -18.43 -40.02
N PRO A 530 4.53 -17.12 -40.28
CA PRO A 530 3.79 -16.60 -41.42
C PRO A 530 4.36 -17.15 -42.73
N SER A 531 3.45 -17.46 -43.67
CA SER A 531 3.77 -17.95 -45.02
C SER A 531 4.28 -16.87 -45.96
#